data_AF-A0A3D2PUL0-F1
#
_entry.id   AF-A0A3D2PUL0-F1
#
_cell.length_a   1.000
_cell.length_b   1.000
_cell.length_c   1.000
_cell.angle_alpha   90.00
_cell.angle_beta   90.00
_cell.angle_gamma   90.00
#
_symmetry.space_group_name_H-M   'P 1'
#
loop_
_entity.id
_entity.type
_entity.pdbx_description
1 polymer ?
#
loop_
_entity_poly.entity_id
_entity_poly.type
_entity_poly.pdbx_seq_one_letter_code
_entity_poly.pdbx_strand_id
1 'polypeptide(L)'
;MRDFNKWLSTMRDSINSYDYYVDFPKVFANVDKISVELNILNSLIGKEDIEERFRQLADKYPEIIKCIPILLAVRANEIYAQDDDGAFNYNFKKPNYTLAQYIIFMKKTGLFDLISHHIINNLVDYVTGVETGLDSNGRKNRGGHQMEDLVLRFIKKTGSEWYKEMYLSDVEKKWNVDLSAISAQGTSEKRWDYVVKTPTNIFLIETNFYTSGGSKLNEVARSYKMIAEEAQNIPNVQFVWLTDGKKGWVSARRNLEETFNVLPTLYNITDMENEALDKLFKE
;
A
#
# COMPACT_ATOMS: atom_id res chain seq x y z
N MET A 1 18.44 -26.34 -18.60
CA MET A 1 18.32 -25.61 -17.32
C MET A 1 18.35 -24.12 -17.62
N ARG A 2 17.49 -23.30 -16.99
CA ARG A 2 17.47 -21.85 -17.22
C ARG A 2 18.71 -21.20 -16.59
N ASP A 3 19.30 -20.20 -17.26
CA ASP A 3 20.43 -19.44 -16.72
C ASP A 3 19.90 -18.28 -15.85
N PHE A 4 20.23 -18.28 -14.56
CA PHE A 4 19.75 -17.29 -13.60
C PHE A 4 20.20 -15.86 -13.94
N ASN A 5 21.48 -15.68 -14.29
CA ASN A 5 22.01 -14.34 -14.57
C ASN A 5 21.39 -13.75 -15.84
N LYS A 6 21.19 -14.59 -16.87
CA LYS A 6 20.48 -14.19 -18.08
C LYS A 6 19.03 -13.83 -17.77
N TRP A 7 18.32 -14.64 -16.99
CA TRP A 7 16.95 -14.39 -16.57
C TRP A 7 16.80 -13.11 -15.74
N LEU A 8 17.66 -12.91 -14.74
CA LEU A 8 17.69 -11.70 -13.92
C LEU A 8 17.95 -10.44 -14.76
N SER A 9 18.74 -10.56 -15.83
CA SER A 9 19.06 -9.42 -16.70
C SER A 9 17.87 -8.90 -17.51
N THR A 10 16.83 -9.72 -17.74
CA THR A 10 15.63 -9.34 -18.50
C THR A 10 14.57 -8.61 -17.66
N MET A 11 14.73 -8.59 -16.32
CA MET A 11 13.82 -7.86 -15.44
C MET A 11 13.77 -6.36 -15.78
N ARG A 12 12.58 -5.78 -15.60
CA ARG A 12 12.31 -4.35 -15.79
C ARG A 12 12.80 -3.53 -14.61
N ASP A 13 13.12 -2.28 -14.88
CA ASP A 13 13.41 -1.30 -13.83
C ASP A 13 12.15 -0.73 -13.16
N SER A 14 11.03 -0.68 -13.90
CA SER A 14 9.75 -0.16 -13.41
C SER A 14 8.57 -0.67 -14.24
N ILE A 15 7.39 -0.69 -13.61
CA ILE A 15 6.08 -0.88 -14.25
C ILE A 15 5.12 0.28 -13.92
N ASN A 16 5.66 1.39 -13.40
CA ASN A 16 4.86 2.53 -12.96
C ASN A 16 4.19 3.20 -14.17
N SER A 17 2.87 3.35 -14.12
CA SER A 17 2.08 4.19 -15.01
C SER A 17 2.05 5.62 -14.47
N TYR A 18 1.58 6.58 -15.27
CA TYR A 18 1.61 8.00 -14.87
C TYR A 18 0.81 8.30 -13.59
N ASP A 19 -0.28 7.58 -13.37
CA ASP A 19 -1.17 7.62 -12.19
C ASP A 19 -0.57 6.95 -10.94
N TYR A 20 0.61 6.31 -11.05
CA TYR A 20 1.32 5.75 -9.90
C TYR A 20 1.67 6.82 -8.86
N TYR A 21 2.12 7.99 -9.31
CA TYR A 21 2.81 8.95 -8.45
C TYR A 21 1.87 9.66 -7.48
N VAL A 22 0.75 10.20 -7.99
CA VAL A 22 -0.26 10.92 -7.21
C VAL A 22 -1.63 10.68 -7.83
N ASP A 23 -2.61 10.38 -6.97
CA ASP A 23 -4.03 10.38 -7.35
C ASP A 23 -4.62 11.77 -7.10
N PHE A 24 -4.48 12.67 -8.08
CA PHE A 24 -5.01 14.03 -8.00
C PHE A 24 -6.54 14.09 -7.84
N PRO A 25 -7.35 13.29 -8.55
CA PRO A 25 -8.79 13.24 -8.32
C PRO A 25 -9.15 12.98 -6.84
N LYS A 26 -8.46 12.04 -6.20
CA LYS A 26 -8.65 11.78 -4.76
C LYS A 26 -8.18 12.94 -3.88
N VAL A 27 -7.05 13.57 -4.21
CA VAL A 27 -6.55 14.77 -3.51
C VAL A 27 -7.61 15.88 -3.54
N PHE A 28 -8.09 16.23 -4.72
CA PHE A 28 -9.11 17.28 -4.89
C PHE A 28 -10.40 16.94 -4.17
N ALA A 29 -10.89 15.70 -4.31
CA ALA A 29 -12.09 15.24 -3.61
C ALA A 29 -11.95 15.28 -2.08
N ASN A 30 -10.75 15.16 -1.52
CA ASN A 30 -10.52 15.30 -0.08
C ASN A 30 -10.49 16.76 0.36
N VAL A 31 -9.83 17.64 -0.41
CA VAL A 31 -9.78 19.08 -0.13
C VAL A 31 -11.19 19.68 -0.22
N ASP A 32 -11.95 19.32 -1.25
CA ASP A 32 -13.30 19.85 -1.48
C ASP A 32 -14.24 19.63 -0.29
N LYS A 33 -14.13 18.47 0.40
CA LYS A 33 -14.94 18.12 1.59
C LYS A 33 -14.80 19.07 2.77
N ILE A 34 -13.71 19.83 2.83
CA ILE A 34 -13.40 20.77 3.92
C ILE A 34 -13.06 22.17 3.41
N SER A 35 -13.29 22.43 2.12
CA SER A 35 -12.88 23.66 1.45
C SER A 35 -13.57 24.91 2.03
N VAL A 36 -14.83 24.79 2.44
CA VAL A 36 -15.59 25.89 3.07
C VAL A 36 -14.91 26.30 4.39
N GLU A 37 -14.60 25.33 5.24
CA GLU A 37 -14.01 25.58 6.55
C GLU A 37 -12.58 26.12 6.44
N LEU A 38 -11.80 25.61 5.48
CA LEU A 38 -10.47 26.15 5.18
C LEU A 38 -10.54 27.60 4.68
N ASN A 39 -11.54 27.95 3.87
CA ASN A 39 -11.76 29.33 3.43
C ASN A 39 -12.19 30.26 4.57
N ILE A 40 -12.93 29.77 5.58
CA ILE A 40 -13.22 30.54 6.79
C ILE A 40 -11.91 30.82 7.56
N LEU A 41 -11.08 29.79 7.73
CA LEU A 41 -9.79 29.89 8.43
C LEU A 41 -8.79 30.81 7.70
N ASN A 42 -8.91 31.02 6.37
CA ASN A 42 -8.07 31.97 5.64
C ASN A 42 -8.17 33.40 6.20
N SER A 43 -9.27 33.76 6.87
CA SER A 43 -9.41 35.08 7.51
C SER A 43 -8.45 35.31 8.70
N LEU A 44 -7.81 34.25 9.20
CA LEU A 44 -6.80 34.30 10.27
C LEU A 44 -5.38 34.57 9.75
N ILE A 45 -5.16 34.43 8.44
CA ILE A 45 -3.83 34.59 7.85
C ILE A 45 -3.33 36.02 8.07
N GLY A 46 -2.10 36.16 8.55
CA GLY A 46 -1.47 37.47 8.79
C GLY A 46 -2.03 38.25 9.98
N LYS A 47 -2.79 37.61 10.88
CA LYS A 47 -3.38 38.28 12.04
C LYS A 47 -2.52 38.10 13.28
N GLU A 48 -2.13 39.22 13.90
CA GLU A 48 -1.36 39.23 15.15
C GLU A 48 -2.20 38.74 16.35
N ASP A 49 -3.50 39.04 16.36
CA ASP A 49 -4.49 38.65 17.38
C ASP A 49 -5.15 37.28 17.08
N ILE A 50 -4.39 36.33 16.50
CA ILE A 50 -4.92 35.09 15.94
C ILE A 50 -5.72 34.24 16.95
N GLU A 51 -5.30 34.17 18.22
CA GLU A 51 -5.98 33.35 19.24
C GLU A 51 -7.42 33.84 19.49
N GLU A 52 -7.61 35.16 19.61
CA GLU A 52 -8.92 35.76 19.86
C GLU A 52 -9.81 35.72 18.61
N ARG A 53 -9.23 35.94 17.42
CA ARG A 53 -9.97 35.76 16.17
C ARG A 53 -10.40 34.32 15.95
N PHE A 54 -9.52 33.37 16.23
CA PHE A 54 -9.85 31.94 16.14
C PHE A 54 -10.99 31.60 17.11
N ARG A 55 -10.97 32.15 18.33
CA ARG A 55 -12.06 31.98 19.30
C ARG A 55 -13.40 32.44 18.73
N GLN A 56 -13.46 33.68 18.22
CA GLN A 56 -14.66 34.25 17.62
C GLN A 56 -15.16 33.46 16.40
N LEU A 57 -14.24 32.97 15.57
CA LEU A 57 -14.60 32.14 14.42
C LEU A 57 -15.14 30.78 14.85
N ALA A 58 -14.49 30.09 15.79
CA ALA A 58 -14.90 28.76 16.25
C ALA A 58 -16.21 28.80 17.03
N ASP A 59 -16.51 29.90 17.73
CA ASP A 59 -17.82 30.11 18.37
C ASP A 59 -18.95 30.24 17.33
N LYS A 60 -18.66 30.81 16.16
CA LYS A 60 -19.63 31.00 15.07
C LYS A 60 -19.70 29.81 14.10
N TYR A 61 -18.56 29.15 13.88
CA TYR A 61 -18.34 28.07 12.91
C TYR A 61 -17.54 26.94 13.58
N PRO A 62 -18.13 26.19 14.53
CA PRO A 62 -17.42 25.15 15.27
C PRO A 62 -16.85 24.03 14.39
N GLU A 63 -17.40 23.85 13.18
CA GLU A 63 -16.93 22.88 12.19
C GLU A 63 -15.48 23.12 11.74
N ILE A 64 -14.92 24.32 11.89
CA ILE A 64 -13.53 24.61 11.50
C ILE A 64 -12.50 23.81 12.31
N ILE A 65 -12.87 23.33 13.51
CA ILE A 65 -12.01 22.50 14.37
C ILE A 65 -11.60 21.21 13.65
N LYS A 66 -12.47 20.65 12.79
CA LYS A 66 -12.18 19.41 12.05
C LYS A 66 -11.02 19.54 11.05
N CYS A 67 -10.65 20.76 10.68
CA CYS A 67 -9.55 21.03 9.76
C CYS A 67 -8.18 20.97 10.45
N ILE A 68 -8.11 21.09 11.77
CA ILE A 68 -6.84 21.17 12.50
C ILE A 68 -5.92 19.97 12.25
N PRO A 69 -6.39 18.69 12.29
CA PRO A 69 -5.51 17.54 12.05
C PRO A 69 -4.83 17.57 10.68
N ILE A 70 -5.58 17.91 9.61
CA ILE A 70 -5.02 17.87 8.27
C ILE A 70 -3.99 18.99 8.04
N LEU A 71 -4.09 20.11 8.76
CA LEU A 71 -3.06 21.16 8.72
C LEU A 71 -1.71 20.69 9.28
N LEU A 72 -1.72 19.64 10.10
CA LEU A 72 -0.53 18.94 10.63
C LEU A 72 -0.17 17.68 9.83
N ALA A 73 -0.77 17.48 8.65
CA ALA A 73 -0.66 16.25 7.87
C ALA A 73 -1.11 14.98 8.62
N VAL A 74 -2.08 15.11 9.54
CA VAL A 74 -2.66 13.98 10.30
C VAL A 74 -4.04 13.63 9.75
N ARG A 75 -4.25 12.34 9.43
CA ARG A 75 -5.55 11.79 8.96
C ARG A 75 -6.51 11.44 10.09
N ALA A 76 -5.97 11.19 11.28
CA ALA A 76 -6.76 10.77 12.43
C ALA A 76 -7.61 11.94 12.95
N ASN A 77 -8.85 11.63 13.35
CA ASN A 77 -9.72 12.58 14.04
C ASN A 77 -9.40 12.68 15.54
N GLU A 78 -8.60 11.74 16.05
CA GLU A 78 -8.16 11.72 17.44
C GLU A 78 -6.65 11.88 17.49
N ILE A 79 -6.17 12.81 18.30
CA ILE A 79 -4.75 13.07 18.48
C ILE A 79 -4.46 13.07 19.98
N TYR A 80 -3.56 12.18 20.38
CA TYR A 80 -2.97 12.20 21.70
C TYR A 80 -1.79 13.18 21.74
N ALA A 81 -1.78 14.11 22.70
CA ALA A 81 -0.65 14.99 22.95
C ALA A 81 -0.39 15.10 24.45
N GLN A 82 0.88 15.18 24.83
CA GLN A 82 1.32 15.26 26.22
C GLN A 82 2.53 16.19 26.37
N ASP A 83 2.61 16.86 27.51
CA ASP A 83 3.76 17.61 28.00
C ASP A 83 3.69 17.76 29.52
N ASP A 84 4.47 18.69 30.07
CA ASP A 84 4.52 18.96 31.52
C ASP A 84 3.17 19.40 32.11
N ASP A 85 2.23 19.92 31.29
CA ASP A 85 0.89 20.32 31.72
C ASP A 85 -0.12 19.15 31.72
N GLY A 86 0.29 17.96 31.25
CA GLY A 86 -0.50 16.73 31.27
C GLY A 86 -0.70 16.09 29.90
N ALA A 87 -1.58 15.08 29.86
CA ALA A 87 -1.88 14.29 28.66
C ALA A 87 -3.34 14.42 28.25
N PHE A 88 -3.58 14.64 26.95
CA PHE A 88 -4.89 14.92 26.39
C PHE A 88 -5.12 14.08 25.13
N ASN A 89 -6.33 13.55 24.98
CA ASN A 89 -6.75 12.85 23.76
C ASN A 89 -7.84 13.68 23.05
N TYR A 90 -7.42 14.52 22.12
CA TYR A 90 -8.28 15.48 21.40
C TYR A 90 -9.13 14.78 20.35
N ASN A 91 -10.43 15.05 20.29
CA ASN A 91 -11.29 14.58 19.20
C ASN A 91 -11.77 15.74 18.32
N PHE A 92 -11.25 15.85 17.11
CA PHE A 92 -11.55 16.93 16.16
C PHE A 92 -12.81 16.70 15.33
N LYS A 93 -13.38 15.49 15.37
CA LYS A 93 -14.68 15.18 14.73
C LYS A 93 -15.85 15.51 15.66
N LYS A 94 -15.69 15.24 16.96
CA LYS A 94 -16.63 15.52 18.03
C LYS A 94 -15.84 16.16 19.18
N PRO A 95 -15.69 17.50 19.18
CA PRO A 95 -14.92 18.21 20.18
C PRO A 95 -15.28 17.80 21.60
N ASN A 96 -14.32 17.20 22.31
CA ASN A 96 -14.48 16.65 23.66
C ASN A 96 -13.89 17.51 24.78
N TYR A 97 -13.27 18.64 24.43
CA TYR A 97 -12.70 19.60 25.36
C TYR A 97 -13.22 21.01 25.08
N THR A 98 -12.94 21.94 25.99
CA THR A 98 -13.24 23.34 25.78
C THR A 98 -12.43 23.91 24.61
N LEU A 99 -12.96 24.95 23.95
CA LEU A 99 -12.26 25.66 22.88
C LEU A 99 -10.87 26.17 23.32
N ALA A 100 -10.74 26.57 24.58
CA ALA A 100 -9.45 26.97 25.16
C ALA A 100 -8.38 25.86 25.05
N GLN A 101 -8.77 24.59 25.22
CA GLN A 101 -7.84 23.47 25.10
C GLN A 101 -7.41 23.22 23.65
N TYR A 102 -8.30 23.47 22.67
CA TYR A 102 -7.95 23.42 21.24
C TYR A 102 -7.04 24.57 20.82
N ILE A 103 -7.22 25.76 21.39
CA ILE A 103 -6.31 26.90 21.23
C ILE A 103 -4.91 26.54 21.74
N ILE A 104 -4.80 25.93 22.93
CA ILE A 104 -3.53 25.42 23.46
C ILE A 104 -2.88 24.43 22.49
N PHE A 105 -3.66 23.49 21.93
CA PHE A 105 -3.16 22.53 20.95
C PHE A 105 -2.59 23.23 19.70
N MET A 106 -3.32 24.18 19.11
CA MET A 106 -2.88 24.92 17.92
C MET A 106 -1.64 25.77 18.19
N LYS A 107 -1.52 26.33 19.39
CA LYS A 107 -0.33 27.06 19.85
C LYS A 107 0.87 26.14 19.99
N LYS A 108 0.73 25.05 20.77
CA LYS A 108 1.83 24.12 21.06
C LYS A 108 2.33 23.35 19.83
N THR A 109 1.48 23.16 18.83
CA THR A 109 1.85 22.54 17.54
C THR A 109 2.48 23.51 16.53
N GLY A 110 2.51 24.82 16.83
CA GLY A 110 3.02 25.84 15.91
C GLY A 110 2.07 26.20 14.75
N LEU A 111 0.83 25.70 14.74
CA LEU A 111 -0.15 26.03 13.70
C LEU A 111 -0.51 27.51 13.69
N PHE A 112 -0.61 28.14 14.87
CA PHE A 112 -0.85 29.58 14.90
C PHE A 112 0.30 30.35 14.28
N ASP A 113 1.56 29.99 14.55
CA ASP A 113 2.72 30.65 13.96
C ASP A 113 2.77 30.49 12.44
N LEU A 114 2.38 29.31 11.92
CA LEU A 114 2.27 29.07 10.48
C LEU A 114 1.27 30.04 9.81
N ILE A 115 0.13 30.30 10.47
CA ILE A 115 -0.97 31.09 9.92
C ILE A 115 -0.76 32.60 10.16
N SER A 116 -0.42 33.01 11.39
CA SER A 116 -0.32 34.40 11.81
C SER A 116 0.85 35.14 11.16
N HIS A 117 2.00 34.48 10.97
CA HIS A 117 3.17 35.09 10.34
C HIS A 117 3.08 35.12 8.80
N HIS A 118 1.93 34.78 8.23
CA HIS A 118 1.70 34.83 6.78
C HIS A 118 2.72 34.01 5.98
N ILE A 119 3.23 32.92 6.58
CA ILE A 119 4.13 31.97 5.92
C ILE A 119 3.41 31.27 4.76
N ILE A 120 2.09 31.09 4.92
CA ILE A 120 1.17 30.58 3.91
C ILE A 120 0.15 31.66 3.52
N ASN A 121 -0.24 31.67 2.24
CA ASN A 121 -1.20 32.65 1.70
C ASN A 121 -2.63 32.11 1.59
N ASN A 122 -2.78 30.78 1.56
CA ASN A 122 -4.07 30.12 1.38
C ASN A 122 -4.02 28.70 1.98
N LEU A 123 -4.92 28.41 2.92
CA LEU A 123 -5.03 27.12 3.59
C LEU A 123 -5.57 26.02 2.66
N VAL A 124 -6.37 26.35 1.64
CA VAL A 124 -6.83 25.39 0.63
C VAL A 124 -5.65 24.90 -0.21
N ASP A 125 -4.79 25.81 -0.67
CA ASP A 125 -3.59 25.46 -1.44
C ASP A 125 -2.58 24.69 -0.57
N TYR A 126 -2.38 25.14 0.68
CA TYR A 126 -1.53 24.44 1.64
C TYR A 126 -2.02 23.00 1.87
N VAL A 127 -3.32 22.80 2.15
CA VAL A 127 -3.89 21.47 2.36
C VAL A 127 -3.86 20.63 1.09
N THR A 128 -3.98 21.23 -0.10
CA THR A 128 -3.78 20.52 -1.38
C THR A 128 -2.36 19.94 -1.47
N GLY A 129 -1.36 20.72 -1.06
CA GLY A 129 0.03 20.26 -0.94
C GLY A 129 0.19 19.15 0.09
N VAL A 130 -0.43 19.28 1.26
CA VAL A 130 -0.41 18.25 2.32
C VAL A 130 -1.06 16.95 1.86
N GLU A 131 -2.24 17.02 1.23
CA GLU A 131 -2.96 15.86 0.69
C GLU A 131 -2.12 15.14 -0.38
N THR A 132 -1.45 15.89 -1.25
CA THR A 132 -0.49 15.37 -2.24
C THR A 132 0.66 14.63 -1.53
N GLY A 133 1.25 15.23 -0.48
CA GLY A 133 2.30 14.61 0.31
C GLY A 133 1.86 13.31 0.99
N LEU A 134 0.67 13.30 1.57
CA LEU A 134 0.09 12.13 2.25
C LEU A 134 -0.30 10.99 1.29
N ASP A 135 -0.46 11.27 -0.01
CA ASP A 135 -0.74 10.25 -1.01
C ASP A 135 0.46 9.31 -1.27
N SER A 136 1.62 9.58 -0.68
CA SER A 136 2.77 8.65 -0.65
C SER A 136 2.41 7.29 -0.05
N ASN A 137 1.42 7.24 0.86
CA ASN A 137 0.90 5.99 1.40
C ASN A 137 0.08 5.23 0.35
N GLY A 138 -0.78 5.94 -0.40
CA GLY A 138 -1.52 5.37 -1.53
C GLY A 138 -0.61 4.83 -2.63
N ARG A 139 0.51 5.52 -2.89
CA ARG A 139 1.53 5.10 -3.87
C ARG A 139 2.10 3.70 -3.60
N LYS A 140 2.29 3.32 -2.33
CA LYS A 140 2.78 1.97 -1.98
C LYS A 140 1.76 0.90 -2.39
N ASN A 141 0.48 1.16 -2.16
CA ASN A 141 -0.59 0.23 -2.51
C ASN A 141 -0.77 0.14 -4.02
N ARG A 142 -0.73 1.28 -4.73
CA ARG A 142 -0.75 1.31 -6.21
C ARG A 142 0.35 0.45 -6.80
N GLY A 143 1.59 0.55 -6.29
CA GLY A 143 2.71 -0.28 -6.77
C GLY A 143 2.48 -1.79 -6.68
N GLY A 144 1.83 -2.27 -5.60
CA GLY A 144 1.45 -3.68 -5.46
C GLY A 144 0.39 -4.08 -6.49
N HIS A 145 -0.69 -3.30 -6.57
CA HIS A 145 -1.78 -3.55 -7.51
C HIS A 145 -1.35 -3.52 -8.97
N GLN A 146 -0.35 -2.70 -9.34
CA GLN A 146 0.14 -2.67 -10.71
C GLN A 146 0.74 -4.01 -11.17
N MET A 147 1.45 -4.72 -10.29
CA MET A 147 2.00 -6.04 -10.62
C MET A 147 0.88 -7.08 -10.69
N GLU A 148 -0.02 -7.09 -9.71
CA GLU A 148 -1.21 -7.94 -9.71
C GLU A 148 -2.04 -7.77 -11.00
N ASP A 149 -2.40 -6.54 -11.34
CA ASP A 149 -3.21 -6.22 -12.52
C ASP A 149 -2.50 -6.58 -13.82
N LEU A 150 -1.17 -6.42 -13.88
CA LEU A 150 -0.37 -6.83 -15.01
C LEU A 150 -0.40 -8.35 -15.18
N VAL A 151 -0.15 -9.11 -14.12
CA VAL A 151 -0.20 -10.58 -14.13
C VAL A 151 -1.60 -11.08 -14.48
N LEU A 152 -2.65 -10.46 -13.93
CA LEU A 152 -4.03 -10.83 -14.21
C LEU A 152 -4.37 -10.72 -15.71
N ARG A 153 -3.82 -9.74 -16.42
CA ARG A 153 -3.99 -9.66 -17.88
C ARG A 153 -3.38 -10.87 -18.60
N PHE A 154 -2.27 -11.42 -18.12
CA PHE A 154 -1.68 -12.63 -18.68
C PHE A 154 -2.47 -13.89 -18.32
N ILE A 155 -2.90 -14.03 -17.07
CA ILE A 155 -3.77 -15.15 -16.64
C ILE A 155 -5.07 -15.17 -17.46
N LYS A 156 -5.74 -14.02 -17.63
CA LYS A 156 -6.98 -13.96 -18.42
C LYS A 156 -6.80 -14.39 -19.89
N LYS A 157 -5.61 -14.16 -20.46
CA LYS A 157 -5.32 -14.55 -21.85
C LYS A 157 -5.21 -16.06 -22.04
N THR A 158 -4.90 -16.82 -20.99
CA THR A 158 -4.82 -18.29 -21.10
C THR A 158 -6.20 -18.95 -21.22
N GLY A 159 -7.27 -18.23 -20.86
CA GLY A 159 -8.63 -18.78 -20.82
C GLY A 159 -8.89 -19.78 -19.70
N SER A 160 -7.93 -19.97 -18.78
CA SER A 160 -8.05 -20.88 -17.64
C SER A 160 -9.00 -20.34 -16.57
N GLU A 161 -9.58 -21.24 -15.78
CA GLU A 161 -10.37 -20.87 -14.59
C GLU A 161 -9.44 -20.26 -13.54
N TRP A 162 -9.80 -19.09 -12.99
CA TRP A 162 -8.96 -18.40 -12.00
C TRP A 162 -9.78 -17.73 -10.90
N TYR A 163 -9.14 -17.55 -9.75
CA TYR A 163 -9.67 -16.91 -8.55
C TYR A 163 -8.65 -15.88 -8.06
N LYS A 164 -9.11 -14.70 -7.62
CA LYS A 164 -8.27 -13.67 -7.01
C LYS A 164 -8.40 -13.75 -5.49
N GLU A 165 -7.30 -13.57 -4.77
CA GLU A 165 -7.26 -13.43 -3.30
C GLU A 165 -7.92 -14.58 -2.53
N MET A 166 -7.55 -15.83 -2.85
CA MET A 166 -8.15 -17.02 -2.26
C MET A 166 -7.36 -17.51 -1.04
N TYR A 167 -8.04 -17.77 0.08
CA TYR A 167 -7.40 -18.37 1.26
C TYR A 167 -7.06 -19.83 1.00
N LEU A 168 -5.95 -20.28 1.56
CA LEU A 168 -5.50 -21.68 1.49
C LEU A 168 -6.62 -22.64 1.93
N SER A 169 -7.32 -22.35 3.02
CA SER A 169 -8.43 -23.18 3.51
C SER A 169 -9.62 -23.25 2.56
N ASP A 170 -9.84 -22.21 1.74
CA ASP A 170 -10.87 -22.24 0.70
C ASP A 170 -10.43 -23.11 -0.47
N VAL A 171 -9.14 -23.11 -0.82
CA VAL A 171 -8.57 -23.99 -1.86
C VAL A 171 -8.74 -25.45 -1.44
N GLU A 172 -8.37 -25.78 -0.20
CA GLU A 172 -8.52 -27.13 0.37
C GLU A 172 -9.98 -27.60 0.32
N LYS A 173 -10.91 -26.78 0.79
CA LYS A 173 -12.35 -27.12 0.79
C LYS A 173 -12.90 -27.27 -0.63
N LYS A 174 -12.50 -26.40 -1.55
CA LYS A 174 -13.10 -26.35 -2.90
C LYS A 174 -12.66 -27.52 -3.78
N TRP A 175 -11.40 -27.94 -3.67
CA TRP A 175 -10.85 -29.00 -4.52
C TRP A 175 -10.44 -30.27 -3.76
N ASN A 176 -10.73 -30.34 -2.46
CA ASN A 176 -10.43 -31.48 -1.60
C ASN A 176 -8.94 -31.89 -1.67
N VAL A 177 -8.06 -30.89 -1.50
CA VAL A 177 -6.61 -31.06 -1.46
C VAL A 177 -6.08 -30.72 -0.07
N ASP A 178 -4.97 -31.35 0.33
CA ASP A 178 -4.29 -31.09 1.60
C ASP A 178 -3.11 -30.14 1.36
N LEU A 179 -3.22 -28.91 1.88
CA LEU A 179 -2.17 -27.88 1.82
C LEU A 179 -1.57 -27.62 3.22
N SER A 180 -1.77 -28.53 4.17
CA SER A 180 -1.27 -28.41 5.54
C SER A 180 0.25 -28.28 5.62
N ALA A 181 0.96 -28.91 4.68
CA ALA A 181 2.42 -28.79 4.55
C ALA A 181 2.83 -27.33 4.33
N ILE A 182 2.10 -26.58 3.50
CA ILE A 182 2.38 -25.17 3.16
C ILE A 182 2.02 -24.20 4.30
N SER A 183 1.04 -24.56 5.13
CA SER A 183 0.52 -23.68 6.18
C SER A 183 1.21 -23.85 7.54
N ALA A 184 2.37 -24.52 7.58
CA ALA A 184 3.01 -24.95 8.83
C ALA A 184 2.02 -25.71 9.73
N GLN A 185 1.39 -26.75 9.17
CA GLN A 185 0.38 -27.59 9.84
C GLN A 185 -0.89 -26.82 10.25
N GLY A 186 -1.36 -25.89 9.42
CA GLY A 186 -2.63 -25.18 9.62
C GLY A 186 -2.58 -23.98 10.57
N THR A 187 -1.40 -23.52 10.95
CA THR A 187 -1.24 -22.37 11.87
C THR A 187 -1.24 -21.01 11.17
N SER A 188 -1.11 -20.98 9.83
CA SER A 188 -1.07 -19.76 9.04
C SER A 188 -2.26 -19.62 8.08
N GLU A 189 -2.92 -18.47 8.14
CA GLU A 189 -3.99 -18.07 7.19
C GLU A 189 -3.38 -17.46 5.93
N LYS A 190 -2.71 -18.29 5.12
CA LYS A 190 -2.14 -17.83 3.86
C LYS A 190 -3.23 -17.52 2.84
N ARG A 191 -3.14 -16.34 2.21
CA ARG A 191 -3.99 -15.90 1.10
C ARG A 191 -3.14 -15.75 -0.15
N TRP A 192 -3.52 -16.41 -1.22
CA TRP A 192 -2.82 -16.39 -2.51
C TRP A 192 -3.35 -15.25 -3.38
N ASP A 193 -2.47 -14.54 -4.08
CA ASP A 193 -2.87 -13.46 -5.00
C ASP A 193 -3.81 -14.00 -6.09
N TYR A 194 -3.43 -15.13 -6.68
CA TYR A 194 -4.28 -15.87 -7.62
C TYR A 194 -4.21 -17.38 -7.39
N VAL A 195 -5.32 -18.05 -7.73
CA VAL A 195 -5.36 -19.51 -7.88
C VAL A 195 -5.90 -19.82 -9.26
N VAL A 196 -5.19 -20.62 -10.04
CA VAL A 196 -5.63 -21.06 -11.37
C VAL A 196 -5.93 -22.55 -11.33
N LYS A 197 -7.10 -22.95 -11.84
CA LYS A 197 -7.49 -24.35 -11.98
C LYS A 197 -7.46 -24.75 -13.45
N THR A 198 -6.76 -25.84 -13.73
CA THR A 198 -6.83 -26.58 -15.00
C THR A 198 -7.51 -27.93 -14.72
N PRO A 199 -7.83 -28.76 -15.73
CA PRO A 199 -8.40 -30.09 -15.46
C PRO A 199 -7.52 -30.93 -14.53
N THR A 200 -6.20 -30.85 -14.68
CA THR A 200 -5.21 -31.70 -14.01
C THR A 200 -4.59 -31.04 -12.77
N ASN A 201 -4.36 -29.73 -12.78
CA ASN A 201 -3.55 -29.04 -11.76
C ASN A 201 -4.27 -27.85 -11.09
N ILE A 202 -3.82 -27.50 -9.88
CA ILE A 202 -4.12 -26.27 -9.14
C ILE A 202 -2.82 -25.48 -9.03
N PHE A 203 -2.81 -24.25 -9.55
CA PHE A 203 -1.66 -23.36 -9.47
C PHE A 203 -1.90 -22.30 -8.39
N LEU A 204 -1.04 -22.27 -7.38
CA LEU A 204 -1.03 -21.29 -6.31
C LEU A 204 -0.06 -20.18 -6.70
N ILE A 205 -0.54 -18.96 -6.89
CA ILE A 205 0.22 -17.90 -7.54
C ILE A 205 0.44 -16.73 -6.58
N GLU A 206 1.71 -16.31 -6.48
CA GLU A 206 2.12 -15.09 -5.77
C GLU A 206 2.82 -14.13 -6.73
N THR A 207 2.59 -12.83 -6.54
CA THR A 207 3.11 -11.78 -7.41
C THR A 207 3.80 -10.68 -6.61
N ASN A 208 4.94 -10.18 -7.09
CA ASN A 208 5.54 -8.98 -6.51
C ASN A 208 6.47 -8.24 -7.47
N PHE A 209 6.68 -6.96 -7.20
CA PHE A 209 7.62 -6.10 -7.92
C PHE A 209 8.45 -5.30 -6.93
N TYR A 210 9.78 -5.40 -7.00
CA TYR A 210 10.68 -4.70 -6.07
C TYR A 210 11.55 -3.66 -6.77
N THR A 211 11.25 -2.38 -6.53
CA THR A 211 12.04 -1.24 -7.05
C THR A 211 13.30 -0.93 -6.22
N SER A 212 13.41 -1.49 -5.02
CA SER A 212 14.52 -1.29 -4.10
C SER A 212 14.86 -2.57 -3.34
N GLY A 213 16.11 -2.64 -2.86
CA GLY A 213 16.55 -3.70 -1.96
C GLY A 213 15.91 -3.61 -0.56
N GLY A 214 16.29 -4.54 0.32
CA GLY A 214 15.85 -4.57 1.72
C GLY A 214 15.57 -5.97 2.25
N SER A 215 15.29 -6.06 3.55
CA SER A 215 14.99 -7.33 4.23
C SER A 215 13.74 -8.02 3.67
N LYS A 216 12.71 -7.25 3.30
CA LYS A 216 11.42 -7.80 2.83
C LYS A 216 11.55 -8.79 1.68
N LEU A 217 12.23 -8.44 0.58
CA LEU A 217 12.36 -9.35 -0.56
C LEU A 217 13.27 -10.55 -0.28
N ASN A 218 14.24 -10.40 0.65
CA ASN A 218 15.06 -11.51 1.10
C ASN A 218 14.22 -12.54 1.89
N GLU A 219 13.35 -12.07 2.80
CA GLU A 219 12.44 -12.96 3.52
C GLU A 219 11.42 -13.62 2.60
N VAL A 220 10.90 -12.87 1.62
CA VAL A 220 9.95 -13.41 0.63
C VAL A 220 10.61 -14.52 -0.19
N ALA A 221 11.83 -14.33 -0.69
CA ALA A 221 12.55 -15.37 -1.41
C ALA A 221 12.75 -16.63 -0.56
N ARG A 222 13.13 -16.49 0.72
CA ARG A 222 13.28 -17.61 1.65
C ARG A 222 11.95 -18.33 1.93
N SER A 223 10.90 -17.58 2.22
CA SER A 223 9.56 -18.13 2.47
C SER A 223 9.03 -18.89 1.26
N TYR A 224 9.19 -18.32 0.07
CA TYR A 224 8.72 -18.93 -1.17
C TYR A 224 9.56 -20.13 -1.61
N LYS A 225 10.83 -20.20 -1.20
CA LYS A 225 11.64 -21.41 -1.35
C LYS A 225 11.06 -22.57 -0.54
N MET A 226 10.70 -22.34 0.73
CA MET A 226 10.07 -23.37 1.56
C MET A 226 8.75 -23.84 0.96
N ILE A 227 7.90 -22.90 0.52
CA ILE A 227 6.64 -23.22 -0.16
C ILE A 227 6.88 -24.04 -1.43
N ALA A 228 7.90 -23.70 -2.22
CA ALA A 228 8.25 -24.44 -3.43
C ALA A 228 8.64 -25.89 -3.12
N GLU A 229 9.45 -26.11 -2.08
CA GLU A 229 9.88 -27.43 -1.63
C GLU A 229 8.71 -28.25 -1.05
N GLU A 230 7.80 -27.62 -0.29
CA GLU A 230 6.61 -28.26 0.27
C GLU A 230 5.60 -28.63 -0.82
N ALA A 231 5.34 -27.73 -1.78
CA ALA A 231 4.39 -27.95 -2.87
C ALA A 231 4.78 -29.09 -3.81
N GLN A 232 6.08 -29.40 -3.96
CA GLN A 232 6.55 -30.54 -4.77
C GLN A 232 6.01 -31.89 -4.30
N ASN A 233 5.64 -32.01 -3.02
CA ASN A 233 5.14 -33.24 -2.43
C ASN A 233 3.60 -33.35 -2.50
N ILE A 234 2.92 -32.36 -3.07
CA ILE A 234 1.46 -32.30 -3.13
C ILE A 234 1.01 -32.61 -4.57
N PRO A 235 0.37 -33.77 -4.81
CA PRO A 235 -0.08 -34.13 -6.15
C PRO A 235 -1.02 -33.08 -6.73
N ASN A 236 -0.84 -32.77 -8.02
CA ASN A 236 -1.71 -31.85 -8.78
C ASN A 236 -1.73 -30.41 -8.25
N VAL A 237 -0.77 -30.02 -7.40
CA VAL A 237 -0.62 -28.65 -6.91
C VAL A 237 0.75 -28.13 -7.31
N GLN A 238 0.79 -26.92 -7.86
CA GLN A 238 2.04 -26.26 -8.22
C GLN A 238 2.06 -24.84 -7.68
N PHE A 239 3.16 -24.48 -7.03
CA PHE A 239 3.42 -23.09 -6.66
C PHE A 239 4.02 -22.35 -7.86
N VAL A 240 3.53 -21.15 -8.15
CA VAL A 240 4.03 -20.27 -9.21
C VAL A 240 4.35 -18.92 -8.59
N TRP A 241 5.55 -18.42 -8.83
CA TRP A 241 5.96 -17.13 -8.31
C TRP A 241 6.33 -16.20 -9.46
N LEU A 242 5.62 -15.07 -9.56
CA LEU A 242 5.87 -14.06 -10.56
C LEU A 242 6.51 -12.84 -9.92
N THR A 243 7.77 -12.57 -10.26
CA THR A 243 8.51 -11.47 -9.70
C THR A 243 9.33 -10.71 -10.71
N ASP A 244 9.45 -9.41 -10.50
CA ASP A 244 10.24 -8.52 -11.34
C ASP A 244 10.78 -7.34 -10.49
N GLY A 245 11.53 -6.43 -11.10
CA GLY A 245 12.19 -5.32 -10.41
C GLY A 245 13.68 -5.58 -10.28
N LYS A 246 14.41 -5.29 -11.37
CA LYS A 246 15.84 -5.51 -11.49
C LYS A 246 16.64 -4.89 -10.34
N LYS A 247 16.36 -3.64 -10.00
CA LYS A 247 17.07 -2.90 -8.95
C LYS A 247 16.91 -3.55 -7.57
N GLY A 248 15.71 -4.04 -7.25
CA GLY A 248 15.47 -4.78 -6.01
C GLY A 248 16.24 -6.09 -6.00
N TRP A 249 16.02 -6.92 -7.01
CA TRP A 249 16.56 -8.28 -7.04
C TRP A 249 18.05 -8.38 -7.20
N VAL A 250 18.71 -7.44 -7.89
CA VAL A 250 20.18 -7.40 -7.96
C VAL A 250 20.80 -7.34 -6.55
N SER A 251 20.17 -6.62 -5.62
CA SER A 251 20.65 -6.51 -4.23
C SER A 251 20.41 -7.76 -3.37
N ALA A 252 19.40 -8.57 -3.71
CA ALA A 252 19.04 -9.80 -3.01
C ALA A 252 19.30 -11.05 -3.87
N ARG A 253 20.18 -10.94 -4.88
CA ARG A 253 20.30 -11.91 -5.96
C ARG A 253 20.58 -13.33 -5.48
N ARG A 254 21.34 -13.48 -4.39
CA ARG A 254 21.72 -14.78 -3.85
C ARG A 254 20.50 -15.55 -3.34
N ASN A 255 19.64 -14.91 -2.55
CA ASN A 255 18.44 -15.57 -2.04
C ASN A 255 17.44 -15.87 -3.17
N LEU A 256 17.33 -14.97 -4.16
CA LEU A 256 16.51 -15.24 -5.35
C LEU A 256 17.06 -16.41 -6.16
N GLU A 257 18.37 -16.51 -6.34
CA GLU A 257 19.05 -17.60 -7.06
C GLU A 257 18.82 -18.94 -6.37
N GLU A 258 18.88 -18.98 -5.03
CA GLU A 258 18.55 -20.17 -4.25
C GLU A 258 17.12 -20.65 -4.51
N THR A 259 16.14 -19.74 -4.57
CA THR A 259 14.74 -20.09 -4.90
C THR A 259 14.58 -20.47 -6.37
N PHE A 260 15.24 -19.76 -7.29
CA PHE A 260 15.22 -20.02 -8.73
C PHE A 260 15.69 -21.43 -9.08
N ASN A 261 16.70 -21.93 -8.35
CA ASN A 261 17.25 -23.27 -8.56
C ASN A 261 16.29 -24.39 -8.15
N VAL A 262 15.32 -24.13 -7.26
CA VAL A 262 14.35 -25.13 -6.78
C VAL A 262 12.92 -24.91 -7.27
N LEU A 263 12.60 -23.74 -7.83
CA LEU A 263 11.27 -23.36 -8.33
C LEU A 263 11.29 -23.12 -9.84
N PRO A 264 11.03 -24.14 -10.69
CA PRO A 264 11.01 -24.00 -12.15
C PRO A 264 10.00 -22.97 -12.67
N THR A 265 8.91 -22.78 -11.92
CA THR A 265 7.77 -21.89 -12.16
C THR A 265 7.98 -20.49 -11.55
N LEU A 266 9.23 -20.10 -11.28
CA LEU A 266 9.60 -18.72 -10.97
C LEU A 266 9.74 -17.93 -12.27
N TYR A 267 8.87 -16.95 -12.50
CA TYR A 267 8.83 -16.19 -13.75
C TYR A 267 8.96 -14.68 -13.52
N ASN A 268 9.43 -13.96 -14.54
CA ASN A 268 9.40 -12.50 -14.60
C ASN A 268 8.47 -12.02 -15.72
N ILE A 269 8.37 -10.70 -15.92
CA ILE A 269 7.44 -10.14 -16.91
C ILE A 269 7.86 -10.53 -18.34
N THR A 270 9.16 -10.65 -18.63
CA THR A 270 9.62 -11.14 -19.94
C THR A 270 9.16 -12.57 -20.20
N ASP A 271 9.15 -13.44 -19.21
CA ASP A 271 8.60 -14.80 -19.38
C ASP A 271 7.10 -14.76 -19.68
N MET A 272 6.36 -13.84 -19.06
CA MET A 272 4.92 -13.64 -19.33
C MET A 272 4.66 -13.18 -20.76
N GLU A 273 5.48 -12.26 -21.26
CA GLU A 273 5.41 -11.79 -22.64
C GLU A 273 5.77 -12.89 -23.64
N ASN A 274 6.54 -13.89 -23.22
CA ASN A 274 6.87 -15.09 -23.98
C ASN A 274 5.93 -16.28 -23.68
N GLU A 275 4.73 -15.98 -23.19
CA GLU A 275 3.60 -16.91 -23.02
C GLU A 275 3.87 -18.05 -22.02
N ALA A 276 4.71 -17.84 -21.00
CA ALA A 276 5.05 -18.91 -20.07
C ALA A 276 3.86 -19.48 -19.29
N LEU A 277 2.86 -18.66 -18.91
CA LEU A 277 1.64 -19.17 -18.25
C LEU A 277 0.75 -19.98 -19.19
N ASP A 278 0.63 -19.57 -20.46
CA ASP A 278 -0.18 -20.30 -21.42
C ASP A 278 0.40 -21.69 -21.68
N LYS A 279 1.73 -21.79 -21.77
CA LYS A 279 2.44 -23.08 -21.85
C LYS A 279 2.23 -23.90 -20.58
N LEU A 280 2.48 -23.32 -19.41
CA LEU A 280 2.37 -24.00 -18.12
C LEU A 280 0.96 -24.55 -17.86
N PHE A 281 -0.10 -23.82 -18.20
CA PHE A 281 -1.47 -24.24 -17.92
C PHE A 281 -2.05 -25.23 -18.94
N LYS A 282 -1.29 -25.55 -19.99
CA LYS A 282 -1.65 -26.56 -21.01
C LYS A 282 -0.93 -27.89 -20.81
N GLU A 283 0.01 -27.95 -19.86
CA GLU A 283 0.65 -29.19 -19.40
C GLU A 283 -0.29 -30.03 -18.52
#